data_AF-A0A365QG45-F1
#
_entry.id   AF-A0A365QG45-F1
#
_cell.length_a   1.000
_cell.length_b   1.000
_cell.length_c   1.000
_cell.angle_alpha   90.00
_cell.angle_beta   90.00
_cell.angle_gamma   90.00
#
_symmetry.space_group_name_H-M   'P 1'
#
loop_
_entity.id
_entity.type
_entity.pdbx_description
1 polymer ?
#
loop_
_entity_poly.entity_id
_entity_poly.type
_entity_poly.pdbx_seq_one_letter_code
_entity_poly.pdbx_strand_id
1 'polypeptide(L)'
;AIPFTPSGNWRCVWPHAVITSGTNTPLRPFRECLGGGYMMLPCIILQRGPYTAAWGELEGTYNISGFQNAAENTTTYNGKTHVVFQNAYRNAISEFWALSLD
;
A
#
# COMPACT_ATOMS: atom_id res chain seq x y z
N ALA A 1 -20.53 -2.63 -6.94
CA ALA A 1 -19.66 -2.95 -5.79
C ALA A 1 -18.36 -2.17 -5.95
N ILE A 2 -17.74 -1.75 -4.85
CA ILE A 2 -16.44 -1.08 -4.89
C ILE A 2 -15.34 -2.08 -5.35
N PRO A 3 -14.40 -1.70 -6.25
CA PRO A 3 -13.42 -2.63 -6.81
C PRO A 3 -12.26 -2.99 -5.85
N PHE A 4 -12.19 -2.37 -4.68
CA PHE A 4 -11.18 -2.60 -3.64
C PHE A 4 -11.81 -3.29 -2.43
N THR A 5 -11.07 -4.22 -1.84
CA THR A 5 -11.53 -5.01 -0.69
C THR A 5 -11.52 -4.17 0.59
N PRO A 6 -12.66 -3.93 1.26
CA PRO A 6 -12.69 -3.30 2.57
C PRO A 6 -12.17 -4.27 3.65
N SER A 7 -11.59 -3.73 4.73
CA SER A 7 -11.22 -4.57 5.88
C SER A 7 -12.41 -4.82 6.82
N GLY A 8 -12.40 -5.93 7.56
CA GLY A 8 -13.38 -6.16 8.64
C GLY A 8 -13.17 -5.25 9.86
N ASN A 9 -12.02 -4.58 9.95
CA ASN A 9 -11.58 -3.77 11.10
C ASN A 9 -11.81 -2.27 10.86
N TRP A 10 -11.41 -1.43 11.83
CA TRP A 10 -11.44 0.04 11.76
C TRP A 10 -10.48 0.65 10.72
N ARG A 11 -9.79 -0.17 9.92
CA ARG A 11 -8.81 0.31 8.94
C ARG A 11 -9.53 0.70 7.65
N CYS A 12 -9.25 1.91 7.18
CA CYS A 12 -9.95 2.57 6.10
C CYS A 12 -9.05 2.93 4.90
N VAL A 13 -7.80 2.47 4.85
CA VAL A 13 -6.91 2.75 3.71
C VAL A 13 -6.49 1.45 3.04
N TRP A 14 -6.93 1.21 1.81
CA TRP A 14 -6.43 0.08 1.01
C TRP A 14 -5.04 0.42 0.44
N PRO A 15 -4.08 -0.53 0.36
CA PRO A 15 -4.17 -1.92 0.79
C PRO A 15 -3.86 -2.15 2.28
N HIS A 16 -3.38 -1.14 3.03
CA HIS A 16 -2.99 -1.29 4.44
C HIS A 16 -4.07 -1.90 5.35
N ALA A 17 -5.33 -1.69 5.00
CA ALA A 17 -6.48 -2.25 5.69
C ALA A 17 -6.56 -3.78 5.56
N VAL A 18 -6.04 -4.36 4.48
CA VAL A 18 -6.12 -5.79 4.14
C VAL A 18 -4.77 -6.52 4.21
N ILE A 19 -3.67 -5.82 4.52
CA ILE A 19 -2.31 -6.41 4.62
C ILE A 19 -2.15 -7.37 5.82
N THR A 20 -2.95 -7.22 6.87
CA THR A 20 -2.84 -8.05 8.09
C THR A 20 -4.11 -8.87 8.34
N SER A 21 -3.95 -9.99 9.06
CA SER A 21 -5.00 -10.92 9.48
C SER A 21 -6.15 -10.20 10.22
N GLY A 22 -7.17 -9.84 9.45
CA GLY A 22 -8.42 -9.24 9.91
C GLY A 22 -9.48 -9.21 8.80
N THR A 23 -9.21 -9.94 7.72
CA THR A 23 -10.02 -10.06 6.52
C THR A 23 -9.97 -11.49 6.03
N ASN A 24 -11.08 -11.97 5.47
CA ASN A 24 -11.18 -13.32 4.90
C ASN A 24 -10.26 -13.50 3.67
N THR A 25 -9.79 -12.41 3.08
CA THR A 25 -8.91 -12.38 1.91
C THR A 25 -7.77 -11.37 2.13
N PRO A 26 -6.77 -11.66 2.97
CA PRO A 26 -5.66 -10.74 3.20
C PRO A 26 -4.82 -10.55 1.94
N LEU A 27 -4.31 -9.34 1.73
CA LEU A 27 -3.30 -9.09 0.71
C LEU A 27 -2.04 -9.88 1.08
N ARG A 28 -1.61 -10.77 0.18
CA ARG A 28 -0.39 -11.53 0.37
C ARG A 28 0.81 -10.63 0.09
N PRO A 29 1.91 -10.80 0.84
CA PRO A 29 3.17 -10.14 0.50
C PRO A 29 3.55 -10.47 -0.95
N PHE A 30 3.94 -9.45 -1.70
CA PHE A 30 4.35 -9.56 -3.09
C PHE A 30 5.85 -9.28 -3.21
N ARG A 31 6.43 -9.79 -4.28
CA ARG A 31 7.85 -9.63 -4.60
C ARG A 31 8.05 -8.63 -5.73
N GLU A 32 9.31 -8.39 -6.04
CA GLU A 32 9.77 -7.64 -7.21
C GLU A 32 9.09 -8.10 -8.51
N CYS A 33 8.91 -7.17 -9.43
CA CYS A 33 8.34 -7.44 -10.74
C CYS A 33 9.34 -8.18 -11.64
N LEU A 34 8.82 -8.94 -12.60
CA LEU A 34 9.65 -9.50 -13.67
C LEU A 34 10.28 -8.35 -14.46
N GLY A 35 11.61 -8.36 -14.57
CA GLY A 35 12.37 -7.25 -15.16
C GLY A 35 12.95 -6.26 -14.14
N GLY A 36 12.72 -6.48 -12.84
CA GLY A 36 13.22 -5.63 -11.77
C GLY A 36 12.21 -4.56 -11.32
N GLY A 37 12.48 -3.95 -10.17
CA GLY A 37 11.61 -2.95 -9.56
C GLY A 37 10.44 -3.56 -8.76
N TYR A 38 9.58 -2.68 -8.26
CA TYR A 38 8.49 -3.05 -7.36
C TYR A 38 7.15 -2.53 -7.87
N MET A 39 6.09 -3.32 -7.65
CA MET A 39 4.74 -2.89 -7.90
C MET A 39 4.33 -1.79 -6.91
N MET A 40 3.73 -0.72 -7.43
CA MET A 40 3.19 0.40 -6.65
C MET A 40 1.69 0.23 -6.54
N LEU A 41 1.20 -0.12 -5.35
CA LEU A 41 -0.23 -0.23 -5.08
C LEU A 41 -0.76 1.12 -4.59
N PRO A 42 -1.84 1.66 -5.17
CA PRO A 42 -2.37 2.96 -4.75
C PRO A 42 -2.94 2.90 -3.33
N CYS A 43 -2.81 4.01 -2.60
CA CYS A 43 -3.42 4.15 -1.28
C CYS A 43 -4.84 4.74 -1.40
N ILE A 44 -5.89 3.93 -1.25
CA ILE A 44 -7.29 4.35 -1.47
C ILE A 44 -8.01 4.55 -0.13
N ILE A 45 -8.66 5.70 0.05
CA ILE A 45 -9.49 5.97 1.24
C ILE A 45 -10.86 5.30 1.08
N LEU A 46 -11.19 4.46 2.06
CA LEU A 46 -12.42 3.67 2.12
C LEU A 46 -13.31 4.15 3.27
N GLN A 47 -14.60 4.27 3.02
CA GLN A 47 -15.62 4.39 4.06
C GLN A 47 -16.34 3.06 4.24
N ARG A 48 -16.56 2.65 5.49
CA ARG A 48 -17.38 1.48 5.83
C ARG A 48 -18.81 1.84 6.24
N GLY A 49 -18.98 2.96 6.92
CA GLY A 49 -20.26 3.42 7.45
C GLY A 49 -20.37 4.95 7.33
N PRO A 50 -21.58 5.50 7.19
CA PRO A 50 -22.89 4.82 7.22
C PRO A 50 -23.21 3.99 5.96
N TYR A 51 -22.44 4.15 4.88
CA TYR A 51 -22.47 3.30 3.69
C TYR A 51 -21.05 3.03 3.19
N THR A 52 -20.89 2.00 2.36
CA THR A 52 -19.58 1.64 1.78
C THR A 52 -19.25 2.51 0.57
N ALA A 53 -18.08 3.15 0.56
CA ALA A 53 -17.60 3.98 -0.55
C ALA A 53 -16.07 4.03 -0.64
N ALA A 54 -15.52 4.38 -1.81
CA ALA A 54 -14.19 5.00 -1.87
C ALA A 54 -14.32 6.49 -2.11
N TRP A 55 -13.35 7.20 -1.56
CA TRP A 55 -13.18 8.63 -1.76
C TRP A 55 -12.05 8.99 -2.72
N GLY A 56 -11.34 7.98 -3.24
CA GLY A 56 -10.26 8.14 -4.20
C GLY A 56 -8.89 7.75 -3.65
N GLU A 57 -7.88 8.00 -4.47
CA GLU A 57 -6.48 7.65 -4.23
C GLU A 57 -5.73 8.84 -3.61
N LEU A 58 -4.87 8.55 -2.64
CA LEU A 58 -3.90 9.50 -2.13
C LEU A 58 -2.80 9.69 -3.17
N GLU A 59 -2.77 10.87 -3.79
CA GLU A 59 -1.74 11.18 -4.78
C GLU A 59 -0.34 11.11 -4.16
N GLY A 60 0.60 10.55 -4.90
CA GLY A 60 2.01 10.47 -4.50
C GLY A 60 2.29 9.48 -3.37
N THR A 61 1.29 8.73 -2.88
CA THR A 61 1.45 7.77 -1.78
C THR A 61 1.07 6.36 -2.22
N TYR A 62 2.00 5.42 -2.07
CA TYR A 62 1.81 4.05 -2.53
C TYR A 62 2.26 3.04 -1.48
N ASN A 63 1.63 1.87 -1.47
CA ASN A 63 2.20 0.71 -0.80
C ASN A 63 3.18 0.00 -1.74
N ILE A 64 4.32 -0.41 -1.20
CA ILE A 64 5.42 -1.05 -1.92
C ILE A 64 5.90 -2.27 -1.12
N SER A 65 6.51 -3.25 -1.78
CA SER A 65 7.09 -4.40 -1.10
C SER A 65 8.38 -4.03 -0.34
N GLY A 66 8.54 -4.61 0.84
CA GLY A 66 9.78 -4.64 1.62
C GLY A 66 10.70 -5.81 1.26
N PHE A 67 10.32 -6.70 0.34
CA PHE A 67 11.15 -7.84 -0.02
C PHE A 67 12.40 -7.35 -0.77
N GLN A 68 13.58 -7.51 -0.16
CA GLN A 68 14.85 -6.97 -0.67
C GLN A 68 14.85 -5.45 -0.91
N ASN A 69 13.95 -4.73 -0.26
CA ASN A 69 13.85 -3.28 -0.35
C ASN A 69 14.21 -2.65 1.00
N ALA A 70 15.11 -1.69 0.99
CA ALA A 70 15.54 -0.99 2.20
C ALA A 70 14.72 0.29 2.42
N ALA A 71 14.61 0.72 3.67
CA ALA A 71 14.14 2.07 3.97
C ALA A 71 15.09 3.11 3.34
N GLU A 72 14.55 4.28 2.99
CA GLU A 72 15.24 5.40 2.34
C GLU A 72 15.76 5.12 0.93
N ASN A 73 15.53 3.92 0.41
CA ASN A 73 15.77 3.61 -0.99
C ASN A 73 14.88 4.48 -1.89
N THR A 74 15.35 4.77 -3.10
CA THR A 74 14.58 5.53 -4.09
C THR A 74 14.11 4.63 -5.22
N THR A 75 12.94 4.92 -5.75
CA THR A 75 12.40 4.27 -6.94
C THR A 75 11.72 5.27 -7.86
N THR A 76 11.52 4.90 -9.12
CA THR A 76 10.84 5.74 -10.10
C THR A 76 9.54 5.09 -10.51
N TYR A 77 8.46 5.87 -10.47
CA TYR A 77 7.14 5.43 -10.90
C TYR A 77 6.44 6.59 -11.59
N ASN A 78 5.89 6.34 -12.78
CA ASN A 78 5.22 7.35 -13.61
C ASN A 78 6.04 8.65 -13.79
N GLY A 79 7.35 8.52 -14.00
CA GLY A 79 8.25 9.67 -14.19
C GLY A 79 8.60 10.47 -12.93
N LYS A 80 8.06 10.13 -11.75
CA LYS A 80 8.38 10.77 -10.48
C LYS A 80 9.28 9.89 -9.60
N THR A 81 10.18 10.52 -8.87
CA THR A 81 10.99 9.85 -7.85
C THR A 81 10.20 9.69 -6.56
N HIS A 82 10.27 8.52 -5.96
CA HIS A 82 9.63 8.20 -4.69
C HIS A 82 10.68 7.67 -3.70
N VAL A 83 10.56 8.06 -2.44
CA VAL A 83 11.35 7.51 -1.33
C VAL A 83 10.54 6.44 -0.61
N VAL A 84 11.20 5.32 -0.36
CA VAL A 84 10.64 4.19 0.37
C VAL A 84 10.82 4.40 1.87
N PHE A 85 9.75 4.18 2.63
CA PHE A 85 9.74 4.25 4.08
C PHE A 85 9.22 2.94 4.65
N GLN A 86 9.90 2.45 5.69
CA GLN A 86 9.41 1.35 6.51
C GLN A 86 8.59 1.90 7.67
N ASN A 87 7.49 1.24 8.03
CA ASN A 87 6.76 1.59 9.24
C ASN A 87 7.63 1.35 10.49
N ALA A 88 7.70 2.34 11.38
CA ALA A 88 8.56 2.29 12.57
C ALA A 88 8.11 1.29 13.65
N TYR A 89 6.81 0.94 13.69
CA TYR A 89 6.25 0.03 14.69
C TYR A 89 6.07 -1.39 14.15
N ARG A 90 5.58 -1.53 12.91
CA ARG A 90 5.40 -2.84 12.26
C ARG A 90 6.43 -3.00 11.16
N ASN A 91 7.35 -3.94 11.34
CA ASN A 91 8.52 -4.10 10.46
C ASN A 91 8.42 -5.27 9.48
N ALA A 92 7.23 -5.84 9.28
CA ALA A 92 7.04 -6.93 8.32
C ALA A 92 7.28 -6.46 6.88
N ILE A 93 7.56 -7.41 5.97
CA ILE A 93 7.84 -7.15 4.54
C ILE A 93 6.70 -6.45 3.79
N SER A 94 5.50 -6.40 4.36
CA SER A 94 4.32 -5.74 3.79
C SER A 94 4.07 -4.33 4.35
N GLU A 95 4.89 -3.87 5.30
CA GLU A 95 4.70 -2.62 6.05
C GLU A 95 5.65 -1.53 5.55
N PHE A 96 5.70 -1.40 4.22
CA PHE A 96 6.47 -0.40 3.50
C PHE A 96 5.52 0.48 2.69
N TRP A 97 5.92 1.74 2.51
CA TRP A 97 5.21 2.70 1.67
C TRP A 97 6.22 3.56 0.92
N ALA A 98 5.78 4.16 -0.17
CA ALA A 98 6.59 5.01 -1.02
C ALA A 98 5.89 6.36 -1.16
N LEU A 99 6.64 7.44 -0.96
CA LEU A 99 6.18 8.82 -1.01
C LEU A 99 6.90 9.55 -2.15
N SER A 100 6.13 10.26 -2.99
CA SER A 100 6.69 11.09 -4.05
C SER A 100 7.51 12.25 -3.48
N LEU A 101 8.62 12.59 -4.17
CA LEU A 101 9.49 13.73 -3.83
C LEU A 101 9.11 15.03 -4.54
N ASP A 102 8.08 15.00 -5.39
CA ASP A 102 7.57 16.13 -6.17
C ASP A 102 6.70 17.07 -5.33
#